data_AF-A0A3D4TBE6-F1
#
_entry.id   AF-A0A3D4TBE6-F1
#
_cell.length_a   1.000
_cell.length_b   1.000
_cell.length_c   1.000
_cell.angle_alpha   90.00
_cell.angle_beta   90.00
_cell.angle_gamma   90.00
#
_symmetry.space_group_name_H-M   'P 1'
#
loop_
_entity.id
_entity.type
_entity.pdbx_description
1 polymer ?
#
loop_
_entity_poly.entity_id
_entity_poly.type
_entity_poly.pdbx_seq_one_letter_code
_entity_poly.pdbx_strand_id
1 'polypeptide(L)' 'DGSLGRETSVKQVAHRMANCWRVWGERYGYFASEKDAQIFYDELAYSILNQSCVPNSPQWFNT' A
#
# COMPACT_ATOMS: atom_id res chain seq x y z
N ASP A 1 1.81 11.62 11.94
CA ASP A 1 1.95 10.65 10.84
C ASP A 1 1.22 9.33 11.10
N GLY A 2 0.92 8.97 12.35
CA GLY A 2 0.28 7.70 12.71
C GLY A 2 1.27 6.62 13.13
N SER A 3 2.55 6.96 13.30
CA SER A 3 3.62 6.03 13.69
C SER A 3 3.47 5.46 15.11
N LEU A 4 2.63 6.06 15.95
CA LEU A 4 2.28 5.58 17.29
C LEU A 4 0.76 5.72 17.49
N GLY A 5 0.04 4.58 17.50
CA GLY A 5 -1.41 4.53 17.73
C GLY A 5 -2.23 4.00 16.54
N ARG A 6 -3.57 4.13 16.61
CA ARG A 6 -4.49 3.71 15.54
C ARG A 6 -4.44 4.66 14.34
N GLU A 7 -4.71 4.14 13.14
CA GLU A 7 -4.92 4.93 11.94
C GLU A 7 -6.17 5.82 12.10
N THR A 8 -6.05 7.11 11.83
CA THR A 8 -7.12 8.12 11.94
C THR A 8 -7.57 8.66 10.58
N SER A 9 -6.90 8.28 9.49
CA SER A 9 -7.26 8.64 8.13
C SER A 9 -7.16 7.44 7.20
N VAL A 10 -8.09 7.34 6.24
CA VAL A 10 -8.01 6.35 5.16
C VAL A 10 -6.71 6.44 4.35
N LYS A 11 -6.06 7.62 4.32
CA LYS A 11 -4.74 7.80 3.68
C LYS A 11 -3.65 6.98 4.37
N GLN A 12 -3.74 6.80 5.68
CA GLN A 12 -2.78 5.98 6.44
C GLN A 12 -3.00 4.50 6.13
N VAL A 13 -4.25 4.07 6.06
CA VAL A 13 -4.63 2.69 5.69
C VAL A 13 -4.15 2.35 4.28
N ALA A 14 -4.40 3.25 3.32
CA ALA A 14 -3.92 3.10 1.94
C ALA A 14 -2.38 3.03 1.87
N HIS A 15 -1.70 3.92 2.61
CA HIS A 15 -0.23 3.91 2.69
C HIS A 15 0.29 2.59 3.28
N ARG A 16 -0.27 2.11 4.41
CA ARG A 16 0.15 0.86 5.05
C ARG A 16 0.08 -0.31 4.07
N MET A 17 -1.06 -0.49 3.40
CA MET A 17 -1.24 -1.60 2.46
C MET A 17 -0.33 -1.47 1.24
N ALA A 18 -0.35 -0.32 0.54
CA ALA A 18 0.45 -0.12 -0.67
C ALA A 18 1.94 -0.23 -0.38
N ASN A 19 2.41 0.33 0.75
CA ASN A 19 3.82 0.27 1.13
C ASN A 19 4.24 -1.13 1.55
N CYS A 20 3.40 -1.86 2.30
CA CYS A 20 3.67 -3.24 2.69
C CYS A 20 3.91 -4.12 1.44
N TRP A 21 3.02 -4.03 0.46
CA TRP A 21 3.16 -4.79 -0.80
C TRP A 21 4.32 -4.32 -1.66
N ARG A 22 4.61 -3.01 -1.74
CA ARG A 22 5.84 -2.52 -2.40
C ARG A 22 7.09 -3.10 -1.75
N VAL A 23 7.19 -3.07 -0.43
CA VAL A 23 8.36 -3.59 0.32
C VAL A 23 8.53 -5.10 0.10
N TRP A 24 7.44 -5.87 0.07
CA TRP A 24 7.52 -7.29 -0.27
C TRP A 24 7.95 -7.49 -1.73
N GLY A 25 7.37 -6.70 -2.64
CA GLY A 25 7.75 -6.66 -4.06
C GLY A 25 9.25 -6.47 -4.25
N GLU A 26 9.83 -5.47 -3.58
CA GLU A 26 11.25 -5.18 -3.59
C GLU A 26 12.07 -6.31 -2.97
N ARG A 27 11.69 -6.77 -1.78
CA ARG A 27 12.40 -7.84 -1.05
C ARG A 27 12.52 -9.13 -1.85
N TYR A 28 11.49 -9.48 -2.60
CA TYR A 28 11.42 -10.71 -3.37
C TYR A 28 11.79 -10.53 -4.85
N GLY A 29 12.25 -9.34 -5.26
CA GLY A 29 12.74 -9.09 -6.61
C GLY A 29 11.64 -9.08 -7.69
N TYR A 30 10.43 -8.68 -7.35
CA TYR A 30 9.30 -8.61 -8.29
C TYR A 30 9.33 -7.40 -9.23
N PHE A 31 10.13 -6.37 -8.92
CA PHE A 31 10.25 -5.17 -9.75
C PHE A 31 11.54 -5.18 -10.56
N ALA A 32 11.47 -4.70 -11.81
CA ALA A 32 12.65 -4.57 -12.67
C ALA A 32 13.53 -3.38 -12.26
N SER A 33 12.95 -2.35 -11.64
CA SER A 33 13.65 -1.19 -11.10
C SER A 33 12.96 -0.60 -9.87
N GLU A 34 13.69 0.22 -9.11
CA GLU A 34 13.12 1.00 -7.99
C GLU A 34 11.99 1.93 -8.45
N LYS A 35 12.09 2.44 -9.69
CA LYS A 35 11.05 3.28 -10.28
C LYS A 35 9.74 2.52 -10.48
N ASP A 36 9.82 1.26 -10.90
CA ASP A 36 8.62 0.41 -11.07
C ASP A 36 7.97 0.12 -9.72
N ALA A 37 8.76 -0.08 -8.67
CA ALA A 37 8.27 -0.24 -7.30
C ALA A 37 7.51 1.02 -6.82
N GLN A 38 8.03 2.20 -7.13
CA GLN A 38 7.38 3.46 -6.79
C GLN A 38 6.07 3.66 -7.57
N ILE A 39 6.07 3.40 -8.89
CA ILE A 39 4.86 3.47 -9.72
C ILE A 39 3.77 2.55 -9.17
N PHE A 40 4.13 1.30 -8.84
CA PHE A 40 3.21 0.33 -8.24
C PHE A 40 2.55 0.86 -6.95
N TYR A 41 3.33 1.47 -6.08
CA TYR A 41 2.81 2.09 -4.86
C TYR A 41 1.85 3.25 -5.17
N ASP A 42 2.23 4.14 -6.08
CA ASP A 42 1.43 5.33 -6.41
C ASP A 42 0.08 4.94 -7.04
N GLU A 43 0.07 3.99 -7.97
CA GLU A 43 -1.14 3.48 -8.61
C GLU A 43 -2.07 2.78 -7.63
N LEU A 44 -1.51 1.96 -6.71
CA LEU A 44 -2.30 1.30 -5.67
C LEU A 44 -2.90 2.29 -4.68
N ALA A 45 -2.09 3.23 -4.17
CA ALA A 45 -2.56 4.24 -3.23
C ALA A 45 -3.68 5.08 -3.86
N TYR A 46 -3.52 5.49 -5.13
CA TYR A 46 -4.57 6.18 -5.88
C TYR A 46 -5.83 5.31 -6.02
N SER A 47 -5.68 4.06 -6.46
CA SER A 47 -6.81 3.16 -6.72
C SER A 47 -7.63 2.84 -5.47
N ILE A 48 -6.96 2.66 -4.32
CA ILE A 48 -7.61 2.44 -3.01
C ILE A 48 -8.36 3.70 -2.58
N LEU A 49 -7.73 4.86 -2.66
CA LEU A 49 -8.35 6.14 -2.28
C LEU A 49 -9.53 6.51 -3.19
N ASN A 50 -9.45 6.17 -4.47
CA ASN A 50 -10.52 6.36 -5.45
C ASN A 50 -11.58 5.24 -5.39
N GLN A 51 -11.46 4.28 -4.47
CA GLN A 51 -12.34 3.12 -4.34
C GLN A 51 -12.54 2.32 -5.65
N SER A 52 -11.54 2.34 -6.54
CA SER A 52 -11.57 1.64 -7.84
C SER A 52 -11.03 0.22 -7.74
N CYS A 53 -10.15 -0.03 -6.78
CA CYS A 53 -9.65 -1.35 -6.46
C CYS A 53 -9.49 -1.45 -4.94
N VAL A 54 -10.09 -2.48 -4.35
CA VAL A 54 -10.15 -2.67 -2.90
C VAL A 54 -9.88 -4.14 -2.61
N PRO A 55 -8.87 -4.46 -1.77
CA PRO A 55 -8.60 -5.84 -1.40
C PRO A 55 -9.69 -6.39 -0.46
N ASN A 56 -9.71 -7.71 -0.28
CA ASN A 56 -10.64 -8.35 0.65
C ASN A 56 -10.41 -7.91 2.11
N SER A 57 -11.41 -8.11 2.96
CA SER A 57 -11.41 -7.60 4.34
C SER A 57 -10.20 -8.04 5.20
N PRO A 58 -9.63 -9.26 5.07
CA PRO A 58 -8.44 -9.60 5.83
C PRO A 58 -7.24 -8.69 5.56
N GLN A 59 -7.06 -8.19 4.33
CA GLN A 59 -5.94 -7.30 4.02
C GLN A 59 -6.10 -5.94 4.69
N TRP A 60 -7.33 -5.42 4.74
CA TRP A 60 -7.62 -4.16 5.43
C TRP A 60 -7.18 -4.17 6.90
N PHE A 61 -7.29 -5.33 7.56
CA PHE A 61 -7.00 -5.46 8.98
C PHE A 61 -5.59 -5.95 9.30
N ASN A 62 -4.98 -6.76 8.43
CA ASN A 62 -3.77 -7.52 8.79
C ASN A 62 -2.52 -7.20 7.95
N THR A 63 -2.63 -6.41 6.88
CA THR A 63 -1.50 -6.07 5.99
C THR A 63 -0.56 -5.02 6.58
#